data_AF-A0A933ZKJ6-F1
#
_entry.id   AF-A0A933ZKJ6-F1
#
_cell.length_a   1.000
_cell.length_b   1.000
_cell.length_c   1.000
_cell.angle_alpha   90.00
_cell.angle_beta   90.00
_cell.angle_gamma   90.00
#
_symmetry.space_group_name_H-M   'P 1'
#
loop_
_entity.id
_entity.type
_entity.pdbx_description
1 polymer ?
#
loop_
_entity_poly.entity_id
_entity_poly.type
_entity_poly.pdbx_seq_one_letter_code
_entity_poly.pdbx_strand_id
1 'polypeptide(L)'
;MTYQIISPPFSLKFWEMSEPELRKYYQWFMKALPERIKVLESAVQETEQYSLWSANETPDSLSSLGEWFTQNVEVRPRTQEEMWMLNERQPYTIEVAPVQLTDRTLSLSIDVGMYFSQVLLRNVSGTFWEQPMDSKSIDYGQPVLNGFSGAFFNPVQVATNVAYGVSRGKRNDRRLSTPPLKFGDVSDYAASARVLASRSLILDSSRPRSRRVNFHWNGRAA
;
A
#
# COMPACT_ATOMS: atom_id res chain seq x y z
N MET A 1 -6.67 20.16 -13.04
CA MET A 1 -6.78 19.05 -14.02
C MET A 1 -7.59 17.96 -13.34
N THR A 2 -8.32 17.12 -14.06
CA THR A 2 -8.97 15.97 -13.40
C THR A 2 -7.90 14.91 -13.12
N TYR A 3 -7.69 14.58 -11.85
CA TYR A 3 -6.72 13.55 -11.46
C TYR A 3 -7.02 12.21 -12.15
N GLN A 4 -6.00 11.64 -12.80
CA GLN A 4 -6.14 10.40 -13.55
C GLN A 4 -6.04 9.17 -12.62
N ILE A 5 -7.17 8.50 -12.40
CA ILE A 5 -7.26 7.22 -11.69
C ILE A 5 -6.29 6.20 -12.32
N ILE A 6 -5.55 5.50 -11.48
CA ILE A 6 -4.61 4.48 -11.95
C ILE A 6 -5.41 3.26 -12.42
N SER A 7 -5.01 2.69 -13.56
CA SER A 7 -5.64 1.50 -14.12
C SER A 7 -4.60 0.40 -14.35
N PRO A 8 -4.38 -0.48 -13.35
CA PRO A 8 -3.48 -1.61 -13.51
C PRO A 8 -4.01 -2.63 -14.52
N PRO A 9 -3.13 -3.40 -15.19
CA PRO A 9 -3.52 -4.37 -16.22
C PRO A 9 -4.22 -5.62 -15.67
N PHE A 10 -4.24 -5.81 -14.34
CA PHE A 10 -4.82 -6.98 -13.67
C PHE A 10 -5.55 -6.56 -12.39
N SER A 11 -6.33 -7.48 -11.82
CA SER A 11 -6.93 -7.28 -10.51
C SER A 11 -5.85 -7.11 -9.43
N LEU A 12 -6.10 -6.25 -8.44
CA LEU A 12 -5.20 -6.07 -7.29
C LEU A 12 -5.33 -7.19 -6.24
N LYS A 13 -5.90 -8.34 -6.61
CA LYS A 13 -6.02 -9.53 -5.76
C LYS A 13 -4.84 -10.46 -5.99
N PHE A 14 -3.67 -10.05 -5.53
CA PHE A 14 -2.39 -10.72 -5.83
C PHE A 14 -2.36 -12.22 -5.50
N TRP A 15 -3.09 -12.67 -4.47
CA TRP A 15 -3.20 -14.09 -4.09
C TRP A 15 -3.97 -14.95 -5.09
N GLU A 16 -4.78 -14.34 -5.95
CA GLU A 16 -5.55 -15.02 -7.00
C GLU A 16 -4.79 -15.02 -8.34
N MET A 17 -3.70 -14.26 -8.45
CA MET A 17 -2.91 -14.13 -9.68
C MET A 17 -1.89 -15.27 -9.82
N SER A 18 -1.72 -15.73 -11.04
CA SER A 18 -0.63 -16.63 -11.42
C SER A 18 0.73 -15.90 -11.38
N GLU A 19 1.81 -16.65 -11.19
CA GLU A 19 3.17 -16.07 -11.21
C GLU A 19 3.47 -15.25 -12.49
N PRO A 20 3.09 -15.68 -13.71
CA PRO A 20 3.24 -14.85 -14.91
C PRO A 20 2.48 -13.51 -14.84
N GLU A 21 1.28 -13.48 -14.27
CA GLU A 21 0.50 -12.25 -14.09
C GLU A 21 1.16 -11.34 -13.05
N LEU A 22 1.68 -11.90 -11.96
CA LEU A 22 2.45 -11.15 -10.95
C LEU A 22 3.67 -10.47 -11.57
N ARG A 23 4.44 -11.19 -12.39
CA ARG A 23 5.62 -10.63 -13.07
C ARG A 23 5.23 -9.52 -14.05
N LYS A 24 4.13 -9.68 -14.78
CA LYS A 24 3.59 -8.63 -15.67
C LYS A 24 3.12 -7.40 -14.88
N TYR A 25 2.50 -7.59 -13.73
CA TYR A 25 2.13 -6.48 -12.85
C TYR A 25 3.37 -5.70 -12.39
N TYR A 26 4.42 -6.39 -11.94
CA TYR A 26 5.66 -5.75 -11.53
C TYR A 26 6.31 -4.95 -12.67
N GLN A 27 6.37 -5.51 -13.87
CA GLN A 27 6.87 -4.81 -15.06
C GLN A 27 6.04 -3.56 -15.38
N TRP A 28 4.71 -3.66 -15.31
CA TRP A 28 3.82 -2.51 -15.48
C TRP A 28 4.07 -1.45 -14.41
N PHE A 29 4.19 -1.85 -13.15
CA PHE A 29 4.43 -0.95 -12.03
C PHE A 29 5.70 -0.13 -12.23
N MET A 30 6.81 -0.81 -12.57
CA MET A 30 8.10 -0.14 -12.84
C MET A 30 8.03 0.78 -14.06
N LYS A 31 7.30 0.39 -15.11
CA LYS A 31 7.12 1.21 -16.31
C LYS A 31 6.22 2.44 -16.05
N ALA A 32 5.20 2.30 -15.23
CA ALA A 32 4.24 3.36 -14.93
C ALA A 32 4.83 4.40 -13.98
N LEU A 33 5.73 3.99 -13.09
CA LEU A 33 6.24 4.80 -11.99
C LEU A 33 6.67 6.23 -12.37
N PRO A 34 7.49 6.47 -13.41
CA PRO A 34 7.93 7.83 -13.73
C PRO A 34 6.78 8.76 -14.13
N GLU A 35 5.82 8.26 -14.91
CA GLU A 35 4.67 9.06 -15.34
C GLU A 35 3.66 9.26 -14.20
N ARG A 36 3.47 8.26 -13.34
CA ARG A 36 2.60 8.38 -12.16
C ARG A 36 3.12 9.41 -11.16
N ILE A 37 4.43 9.55 -11.00
CA ILE A 37 5.02 10.60 -10.16
C ILE A 37 4.71 12.00 -10.72
N LYS A 38 4.75 12.20 -12.04
CA LYS A 38 4.35 13.49 -12.65
C LYS A 38 2.87 13.79 -12.47
N VAL A 39 2.01 12.77 -12.57
CA VAL A 39 0.57 12.89 -12.27
C VAL A 39 0.35 13.29 -10.81
N LEU A 40 1.08 12.67 -9.87
CA LEU A 40 1.04 13.04 -8.46
C LEU A 40 1.49 14.49 -8.24
N GLU A 41 2.63 14.88 -8.81
CA GLU A 41 3.15 16.24 -8.69
C GLU A 41 2.16 17.27 -9.21
N SER A 42 1.54 17.01 -10.37
CA SER A 42 0.50 17.88 -10.92
C SER A 42 -0.70 17.98 -9.98
N ALA A 43 -1.14 16.87 -9.40
CA ALA A 43 -2.26 16.84 -8.45
C ALA A 43 -1.96 17.61 -7.15
N VAL A 44 -0.73 17.53 -6.65
CA VAL A 44 -0.29 18.29 -5.47
C VAL A 44 -0.27 19.78 -5.77
N GLN A 45 0.33 20.16 -6.90
CA GLN A 45 0.48 21.57 -7.31
C GLN A 45 -0.85 22.28 -7.62
N GLU A 46 -1.93 21.53 -7.88
CA GLU A 46 -3.28 22.10 -8.03
C GLU A 46 -3.86 22.65 -6.73
N THR A 47 -3.33 22.24 -5.59
CA THR A 47 -3.73 22.81 -4.29
C THR A 47 -2.87 24.03 -4.02
N GLU A 48 -3.48 25.22 -3.91
CA GLU A 48 -2.77 26.52 -3.83
C GLU A 48 -1.61 26.53 -2.82
N GLN A 49 -1.84 25.98 -1.61
CA GLN A 49 -0.83 25.85 -0.54
C GLN A 49 0.41 25.04 -0.94
N TYR A 50 0.29 24.12 -1.92
CA TYR A 50 1.35 23.21 -2.37
C TYR A 50 1.74 23.45 -3.83
N SER A 51 1.38 24.60 -4.41
CA SER A 51 1.68 24.97 -5.80
C SER A 51 3.17 24.96 -6.16
N LEU A 52 4.05 25.09 -5.16
CA LEU A 52 5.51 25.03 -5.32
C LEU A 52 6.11 23.67 -4.93
N TRP A 53 5.29 22.70 -4.52
CA TRP A 53 5.78 21.37 -4.20
C TRP A 53 6.34 20.70 -5.46
N SER A 54 7.44 19.98 -5.31
CA SER A 54 8.02 19.22 -6.42
C SER A 54 8.47 17.83 -5.96
N ALA A 55 8.35 16.87 -6.87
CA ALA A 55 8.77 15.49 -6.69
C ALA A 55 10.31 15.33 -6.79
N ASN A 56 11.06 16.08 -5.99
CA ASN A 56 12.52 16.20 -6.06
C ASN A 56 13.30 15.08 -5.35
N GLU A 57 12.61 14.02 -4.91
CA GLU A 57 13.17 12.84 -4.24
C GLU A 57 13.91 13.13 -2.93
N THR A 58 13.63 14.28 -2.28
CA THR A 58 14.22 14.64 -0.97
C THR A 58 13.37 14.12 0.19
N PRO A 59 13.98 13.82 1.37
CA PRO A 59 13.21 13.49 2.56
C PRO A 59 12.18 14.56 2.96
N ASP A 60 12.52 15.85 2.83
CA ASP A 60 11.63 16.96 3.20
C ASP A 60 10.35 16.99 2.35
N SER A 61 10.45 16.64 1.06
CA SER A 61 9.30 16.59 0.16
C SER A 61 8.20 15.61 0.62
N LEU A 62 8.55 14.57 1.39
CA LEU A 62 7.59 13.60 1.92
C LEU A 62 6.71 14.19 3.03
N SER A 63 7.23 15.15 3.79
CA SER A 63 6.46 15.77 4.88
C SER A 63 5.29 16.58 4.31
N SER A 64 5.57 17.48 3.37
CA SER A 64 4.54 18.27 2.69
C SER A 64 3.60 17.42 1.84
N LEU A 65 4.13 16.40 1.15
CA LEU A 65 3.29 15.44 0.41
C LEU A 65 2.34 14.72 1.36
N GLY A 66 2.79 14.37 2.56
CA GLY A 66 1.98 13.66 3.52
C GLY A 66 0.86 14.49 4.11
N GLU A 67 1.13 15.76 4.41
CA GLU A 67 0.10 16.73 4.81
C GLU A 67 -0.95 16.88 3.71
N TRP A 68 -0.52 17.12 2.47
CA TRP A 68 -1.42 17.21 1.32
C TRP A 68 -2.25 15.94 1.13
N PHE A 69 -1.62 14.77 1.22
CA PHE A 69 -2.28 13.49 1.01
C PHE A 69 -3.37 13.27 2.07
N THR A 70 -3.11 13.58 3.34
CA THR A 70 -4.12 13.44 4.40
C THR A 70 -5.34 14.36 4.21
N GLN A 71 -5.15 15.52 3.58
CA GLN A 71 -6.22 16.45 3.23
C GLN A 71 -7.04 15.98 2.01
N ASN A 72 -6.48 15.09 1.19
CA ASN A 72 -7.07 14.55 -0.03
C ASN A 72 -7.63 13.12 0.13
N VAL A 73 -7.67 12.59 1.35
CA VAL A 73 -8.31 11.30 1.64
C VAL A 73 -9.82 11.45 1.56
N GLU A 74 -10.42 10.67 0.67
CA GLU A 74 -11.87 10.60 0.47
C GLU A 74 -12.39 9.20 0.73
N VAL A 75 -13.61 9.14 1.26
CA VAL A 75 -14.35 7.88 1.43
C VAL A 75 -15.69 7.93 0.73
N ARG A 76 -16.19 6.75 0.38
CA ARG A 76 -17.56 6.53 -0.07
C ARG A 76 -18.25 5.48 0.80
N PRO A 77 -19.59 5.50 0.88
CA PRO A 77 -20.35 4.37 1.42
C PRO A 77 -20.01 3.07 0.67
N ARG A 78 -19.98 1.95 1.39
CA ARG A 78 -20.00 0.62 0.78
C ARG A 78 -21.40 0.32 0.24
N THR A 79 -21.47 -0.43 -0.86
CA THR A 79 -22.75 -0.97 -1.34
C THR A 79 -23.20 -2.15 -0.47
N GLN A 80 -24.48 -2.50 -0.57
CA GLN A 80 -25.03 -3.64 0.18
C GLN A 80 -24.34 -4.95 -0.21
N GLU A 81 -23.99 -5.11 -1.48
CA GLU A 81 -23.29 -6.27 -2.03
C GLU A 81 -21.85 -6.36 -1.49
N GLU A 82 -21.14 -5.23 -1.41
CA GLU A 82 -19.79 -5.17 -0.82
C GLU A 82 -19.84 -5.56 0.66
N MET A 83 -20.83 -5.07 1.41
CA MET A 83 -21.05 -5.42 2.82
C MET A 83 -21.40 -6.90 2.98
N TRP A 84 -22.28 -7.44 2.14
CA TRP A 84 -22.69 -8.84 2.18
C TRP A 84 -21.52 -9.78 1.88
N MET A 85 -20.74 -9.50 0.81
CA MET A 85 -19.55 -10.29 0.48
C MET A 85 -18.50 -10.28 1.60
N LEU A 86 -18.32 -9.16 2.29
CA LEU A 86 -17.40 -9.08 3.43
C LEU A 86 -17.89 -9.91 4.62
N ASN A 87 -19.20 -9.87 4.91
CA ASN A 87 -19.79 -10.65 5.99
C ASN A 87 -19.74 -12.17 5.71
N GLU A 88 -20.01 -12.63 4.48
CA GLU A 88 -19.97 -14.06 4.16
C GLU A 88 -18.57 -14.66 4.21
N ARG A 89 -17.54 -13.87 3.90
CA ARG A 89 -16.15 -14.34 3.86
C ARG A 89 -15.50 -14.39 5.24
N GLN A 90 -16.15 -13.83 6.27
CA GLN A 90 -15.58 -13.76 7.60
C GLN A 90 -16.06 -14.93 8.46
N PRO A 91 -15.13 -15.72 9.03
CA PRO A 91 -15.50 -16.80 9.95
C PRO A 91 -16.06 -16.31 11.29
N TYR A 92 -15.96 -15.00 11.57
CA TYR A 92 -16.41 -14.36 12.80
C TYR A 92 -17.09 -13.03 12.46
N THR A 93 -18.09 -12.62 13.26
CA THR A 93 -18.73 -11.32 13.13
C THR A 93 -17.77 -10.21 13.56
N ILE A 94 -17.07 -9.61 12.59
CA ILE A 94 -16.32 -8.38 12.78
C ILE A 94 -17.17 -7.26 12.20
N GLU A 95 -17.32 -6.16 12.95
CA GLU A 95 -18.04 -4.99 12.45
C GLU A 95 -17.29 -4.42 11.23
N VAL A 96 -17.92 -4.53 10.06
CA VAL A 96 -17.41 -3.98 8.80
C VAL A 96 -17.71 -2.49 8.78
N ALA A 97 -16.68 -1.65 8.62
CA ALA A 97 -16.86 -0.22 8.51
C ALA A 97 -17.82 0.11 7.33
N PRO A 98 -18.80 1.01 7.52
CA PRO A 98 -19.81 1.30 6.48
C PRO A 98 -19.23 2.08 5.29
N VAL A 99 -18.00 2.58 5.40
CA VAL A 99 -17.32 3.40 4.39
C VAL A 99 -16.00 2.79 3.96
N GLN A 100 -15.60 3.06 2.72
CA GLN A 100 -14.29 2.68 2.17
C GLN A 100 -13.65 3.80 1.40
N LEU A 101 -12.34 3.69 1.15
CA LEU A 101 -11.60 4.65 0.35
C LEU A 101 -12.18 4.72 -1.07
N THR A 102 -12.23 5.92 -1.65
CA THR A 102 -12.58 6.09 -3.07
C THR A 102 -11.47 5.54 -3.98
N ASP A 103 -11.81 5.25 -5.24
CA ASP A 103 -10.81 4.85 -6.24
C ASP A 103 -9.74 5.93 -6.45
N ARG A 104 -10.12 7.21 -6.29
CA ARG A 104 -9.18 8.35 -6.24
C ARG A 104 -8.18 8.20 -5.11
N THR A 105 -8.65 7.93 -3.89
CA THR A 105 -7.76 7.78 -2.73
C THR A 105 -6.86 6.54 -2.82
N LEU A 106 -7.38 5.44 -3.37
CA LEU A 106 -6.58 4.24 -3.63
C LEU A 106 -5.50 4.50 -4.70
N SER A 107 -5.86 5.22 -5.77
CA SER A 107 -4.91 5.63 -6.81
C SER A 107 -3.83 6.55 -6.23
N LEU A 108 -4.21 7.55 -5.42
CA LEU A 108 -3.27 8.43 -4.75
C LEU A 108 -2.35 7.65 -3.80
N SER A 109 -2.87 6.63 -3.11
CA SER A 109 -2.05 5.77 -2.24
C SER A 109 -0.95 5.03 -3.04
N ILE A 110 -1.28 4.58 -4.26
CA ILE A 110 -0.29 3.94 -5.14
C ILE A 110 0.76 4.96 -5.60
N ASP A 111 0.34 6.13 -6.08
CA ASP A 111 1.28 7.15 -6.56
C ASP A 111 2.18 7.68 -5.43
N VAL A 112 1.62 7.94 -4.24
CA VAL A 112 2.37 8.34 -3.04
C VAL A 112 3.34 7.23 -2.64
N GLY A 113 2.92 5.96 -2.69
CA GLY A 113 3.80 4.83 -2.46
C GLY A 113 4.94 4.76 -3.48
N MET A 114 4.66 4.95 -4.77
CA MET A 114 5.67 5.00 -5.83
C MET A 114 6.70 6.10 -5.57
N TYR A 115 6.25 7.32 -5.26
CA TYR A 115 7.14 8.45 -4.96
C TYR A 115 7.97 8.20 -3.69
N PHE A 116 7.33 7.73 -2.62
CA PHE A 116 8.02 7.40 -1.38
C PHE A 116 9.12 6.34 -1.62
N SER A 117 8.87 5.40 -2.53
CA SER A 117 9.87 4.43 -2.92
C SER A 117 11.11 5.07 -3.54
N GLN A 118 10.92 6.08 -4.41
CA GLN A 118 12.05 6.80 -5.04
C GLN A 118 12.89 7.55 -4.00
N VAL A 119 12.24 8.21 -3.03
CA VAL A 119 12.95 8.89 -1.94
C VAL A 119 13.81 7.90 -1.15
N LEU A 120 13.29 6.72 -0.82
CA LEU A 120 14.07 5.71 -0.09
C LEU A 120 15.21 5.12 -0.93
N LEU A 121 14.97 4.79 -2.19
CA LEU A 121 16.00 4.30 -3.11
C LEU A 121 17.14 5.31 -3.30
N ARG A 122 16.80 6.61 -3.31
CA ARG A 122 17.76 7.70 -3.48
C ARG A 122 18.59 7.96 -2.21
N ASN A 123 17.97 7.86 -1.04
CA ASN A 123 18.55 8.37 0.20
C ASN A 123 18.97 7.28 1.21
N VAL A 124 18.62 6.01 0.98
CA VAL A 124 19.00 4.89 1.86
C VAL A 124 19.82 3.86 1.10
N SER A 125 21.12 3.82 1.40
CA SER A 125 22.06 2.90 0.74
C SER A 125 21.68 1.43 0.92
N GLY A 126 21.84 0.65 -0.14
CA GLY A 126 21.50 -0.78 -0.14
C GLY A 126 20.02 -1.07 -0.33
N THR A 127 19.17 -0.05 -0.51
CA THR A 127 17.75 -0.23 -0.84
C THR A 127 17.59 -0.63 -2.30
N PHE A 128 16.75 -1.62 -2.56
CA PHE A 128 16.43 -2.06 -3.92
C PHE A 128 14.99 -2.58 -4.00
N TRP A 129 14.44 -2.60 -5.21
CA TRP A 129 13.13 -3.21 -5.47
C TRP A 129 13.20 -4.73 -5.43
N GLU A 130 12.18 -5.34 -4.83
CA GLU A 130 11.97 -6.78 -4.85
C GLU A 130 10.49 -7.10 -5.08
N GLN A 131 10.22 -8.31 -5.54
CA GLN A 131 8.87 -8.87 -5.65
C GLN A 131 8.84 -10.20 -4.90
N PRO A 132 8.27 -10.26 -3.67
CA PRO A 132 8.21 -11.49 -2.91
C PRO A 132 7.31 -12.51 -3.60
N MET A 133 7.88 -13.66 -3.97
CA MET A 133 7.15 -14.77 -4.61
C MET A 133 6.87 -15.93 -3.65
N ASP A 134 7.17 -15.76 -2.35
CA ASP A 134 6.72 -16.68 -1.31
C ASP A 134 5.25 -16.40 -0.97
N SER A 135 4.38 -17.39 -1.18
CA SER A 135 2.94 -17.29 -0.88
C SER A 135 2.62 -17.08 0.61
N LYS A 136 3.60 -17.24 1.50
CA LYS A 136 3.49 -16.88 2.92
C LYS A 136 3.76 -15.39 3.19
N SER A 137 4.31 -14.67 2.22
CA SER A 137 4.55 -13.23 2.34
C SER A 137 3.22 -12.47 2.40
N ILE A 138 3.12 -11.51 3.32
CA ILE A 138 1.98 -10.58 3.39
C ILE A 138 1.91 -9.70 2.13
N ASP A 139 3.05 -9.47 1.49
CA ASP A 139 3.21 -8.66 0.28
C ASP A 139 3.43 -9.56 -0.95
N TYR A 140 2.92 -10.80 -0.92
CA TYR A 140 3.07 -11.75 -2.03
C TYR A 140 2.68 -11.12 -3.37
N GLY A 141 3.62 -11.17 -4.31
CA GLY A 141 3.46 -10.67 -5.67
C GLY A 141 3.48 -9.14 -5.82
N GLN A 142 3.57 -8.38 -4.73
CA GLN A 142 3.59 -6.92 -4.76
C GLN A 142 5.02 -6.38 -4.90
N PRO A 143 5.23 -5.24 -5.58
CA PRO A 143 6.50 -4.52 -5.53
C PRO A 143 6.75 -3.97 -4.12
N VAL A 144 7.88 -4.35 -3.54
CA VAL A 144 8.34 -3.88 -2.22
C VAL A 144 9.77 -3.38 -2.31
N LEU A 145 10.21 -2.66 -1.29
CA LEU A 145 11.61 -2.38 -1.08
C LEU A 145 12.22 -3.39 -0.10
N ASN A 146 13.43 -3.82 -0.40
CA ASN A 146 14.31 -4.57 0.51
C ASN A 146 15.65 -3.82 0.65
N GLY A 147 16.58 -4.37 1.42
CA GLY A 147 17.83 -3.72 1.83
C GLY A 147 17.83 -3.28 3.28
N PHE A 148 16.69 -3.41 3.98
CA PHE A 148 16.53 -3.02 5.39
C PHE A 148 16.64 -4.23 6.31
N SER A 149 17.85 -4.69 6.61
CA SER A 149 18.15 -5.71 7.65
C SER A 149 17.09 -6.81 7.84
N GLY A 150 16.64 -7.43 6.75
CA GLY A 150 15.73 -8.60 6.77
C GLY A 150 14.22 -8.32 6.71
N ALA A 151 13.77 -7.09 6.46
CA ALA A 151 12.35 -6.77 6.32
C ALA A 151 12.00 -6.19 4.95
N PHE A 152 10.90 -6.67 4.37
CA PHE A 152 10.25 -6.03 3.23
C PHE A 152 9.47 -4.80 3.69
N PHE A 153 9.55 -3.75 2.88
CA PHE A 153 8.83 -2.51 3.09
C PHE A 153 7.94 -2.25 1.87
N ASN A 154 6.63 -2.33 2.04
CA ASN A 154 5.65 -2.04 0.99
C ASN A 154 5.13 -0.59 1.10
N PRO A 155 5.62 0.35 0.27
CA PRO A 155 5.32 1.78 0.43
C PRO A 155 3.86 2.11 0.07
N VAL A 156 3.27 1.36 -0.87
CA VAL A 156 1.85 1.49 -1.26
C VAL A 156 0.94 1.06 -0.12
N GLN A 157 1.26 -0.05 0.56
CA GLN A 157 0.52 -0.49 1.74
C GLN A 157 0.61 0.53 2.87
N VAL A 158 1.78 1.15 3.07
CA VAL A 158 1.96 2.22 4.07
C VAL A 158 1.08 3.42 3.75
N ALA A 159 1.09 3.93 2.53
CA ALA A 159 0.23 5.05 2.12
C ALA A 159 -1.27 4.71 2.26
N THR A 160 -1.67 3.51 1.85
CA THR A 160 -3.05 3.03 1.98
C THR A 160 -3.47 2.96 3.45
N ASN A 161 -2.60 2.48 4.34
CA ASN A 161 -2.84 2.44 5.79
C ASN A 161 -2.94 3.83 6.41
N VAL A 162 -2.19 4.82 5.90
CA VAL A 162 -2.34 6.22 6.31
C VAL A 162 -3.73 6.72 5.92
N ALA A 163 -4.20 6.47 4.70
CA ALA A 163 -5.53 6.87 4.26
C ALA A 163 -6.65 6.24 5.12
N TYR A 164 -6.55 4.94 5.46
CA TYR A 164 -7.47 4.30 6.39
C TYR A 164 -7.36 4.86 7.82
N GLY A 165 -6.20 5.33 8.24
CA GLY A 165 -6.03 6.02 9.53
C GLY A 165 -6.82 7.33 9.56
N VAL A 166 -6.67 8.15 8.51
CA VAL A 166 -7.37 9.43 8.35
C VAL A 166 -8.89 9.22 8.31
N SER A 167 -9.38 8.25 7.54
CA SER A 167 -10.83 8.02 7.42
C SER A 167 -11.50 7.56 8.72
N ARG A 168 -10.76 6.94 9.63
CA ARG A 168 -11.25 6.52 10.96
C ARG A 168 -11.22 7.65 12.00
N GLY A 169 -10.94 8.89 11.59
CA GLY A 169 -10.78 10.02 12.52
C GLY A 169 -9.52 9.94 13.38
N LYS A 170 -8.64 8.95 13.14
CA LYS A 170 -7.28 8.94 13.68
C LYS A 170 -6.43 9.85 12.80
N ARG A 171 -6.74 11.15 12.83
CA ARG A 171 -5.89 12.22 12.32
C ARG A 171 -4.55 12.11 13.03
N ASN A 172 -3.61 11.51 12.34
CA ASN A 172 -2.25 11.45 12.77
C ASN A 172 -1.55 12.31 11.74
N ASP A 173 -1.57 13.62 11.98
CA ASP A 173 -1.14 14.76 11.13
C ASP A 173 0.36 14.75 10.81
N ARG A 174 0.93 13.56 10.97
CA ARG A 174 2.25 13.26 11.46
C ARG A 174 2.61 11.81 11.16
N ARG A 175 1.89 11.00 10.36
CA ARG A 175 2.39 9.62 10.07
C ARG A 175 3.34 9.51 8.88
N LEU A 176 3.30 10.51 8.01
CA LEU A 176 4.27 10.65 6.93
C LEU A 176 5.45 11.55 7.35
N SER A 177 5.27 12.42 8.36
CA SER A 177 6.29 13.31 8.94
C SER A 177 6.70 12.99 10.40
N THR A 178 6.03 12.09 11.10
CA THR A 178 6.33 11.67 12.49
C THR A 178 6.24 10.15 12.65
N PRO A 179 7.38 9.53 12.82
CA PRO A 179 7.47 8.15 13.18
C PRO A 179 7.58 8.05 14.72
N PRO A 180 7.63 6.87 15.34
CA PRO A 180 8.30 6.75 16.64
C PRO A 180 9.81 6.88 16.45
N LEU A 181 10.31 7.99 15.91
CA LEU A 181 11.71 8.20 15.56
C LEU A 181 11.98 9.69 15.53
N LYS A 182 13.02 10.07 16.25
CA LYS A 182 13.70 11.32 15.96
C LYS A 182 14.44 11.08 14.65
N PHE A 183 13.87 11.53 13.54
CA PHE A 183 14.52 11.45 12.22
C PHE A 183 15.66 12.45 12.16
N GLY A 184 16.86 12.02 12.55
CA GLY A 184 18.08 12.83 12.50
C GLY A 184 19.31 12.11 11.96
N ASP A 185 19.24 10.81 11.68
CA ASP A 185 20.40 10.05 11.23
C ASP A 185 20.02 8.92 10.28
N VAL A 186 20.84 8.69 9.25
CA VAL A 186 20.58 7.71 8.17
C VAL A 186 20.50 6.27 8.71
N SER A 187 21.05 6.03 9.91
CA SER A 187 20.97 4.77 10.65
C SER A 187 19.57 4.48 11.24
N ASP A 188 18.74 5.52 11.50
CA ASP A 188 17.40 5.35 12.07
C ASP A 188 16.39 4.79 11.06
N TYR A 189 16.57 5.04 9.76
CA TYR A 189 15.66 4.55 8.70
C TYR A 189 15.57 3.01 8.65
N ALA A 190 16.66 2.30 8.90
CA ALA A 190 16.66 0.85 8.99
C ALA A 190 15.90 0.35 10.24
N ALA A 191 16.01 1.04 11.37
CA ALA A 191 15.27 0.73 12.59
C ALA A 191 13.76 1.02 12.46
N SER A 192 13.42 2.06 11.71
CA SER A 192 12.06 2.47 11.33
C SER A 192 11.32 1.40 10.52
N ALA A 193 11.99 0.94 9.46
CA ALA A 193 11.49 -0.09 8.58
C ALA A 193 11.26 -1.38 9.36
N ARG A 194 12.14 -1.71 10.32
CA ARG A 194 11.93 -2.83 11.26
C ARG A 194 10.69 -2.64 12.12
N VAL A 195 10.45 -1.47 12.73
CA VAL A 195 9.25 -1.24 13.57
C VAL A 195 7.96 -1.29 12.74
N LEU A 196 7.96 -0.77 11.51
CA LEU A 196 6.80 -0.80 10.63
C LEU A 196 6.52 -2.21 10.08
N ALA A 197 7.55 -2.96 9.68
CA ALA A 197 7.43 -4.36 9.29
C ALA A 197 6.97 -5.26 10.46
N SER A 198 7.37 -4.92 11.69
CA SER A 198 6.91 -5.63 12.89
C SER A 198 5.45 -5.31 13.25
N ARG A 199 4.96 -4.11 12.91
CA ARG A 199 3.58 -3.68 13.19
C ARG A 199 2.58 -4.09 12.11
N SER A 200 2.99 -4.21 10.84
CA SER A 200 2.16 -4.84 9.80
C SER A 200 1.88 -6.32 10.11
N LEU A 201 2.81 -7.02 10.76
CA LEU A 201 2.63 -8.38 11.27
C LEU A 201 1.63 -8.49 12.44
N ILE A 202 1.34 -7.40 13.18
CA ILE A 202 0.49 -7.43 14.38
C ILE A 202 -0.97 -7.03 14.06
N LEU A 203 -1.24 -6.36 12.94
CA LEU A 203 -2.57 -5.85 12.60
C LEU A 203 -3.49 -6.84 11.87
N ASP A 204 -3.05 -8.08 11.60
CA ASP A 204 -3.93 -9.13 11.08
C ASP A 204 -3.65 -10.50 11.71
N SER A 205 -4.10 -10.67 12.95
CA SER A 205 -4.16 -11.97 13.63
C SER A 205 -5.38 -12.81 13.25
N SER A 206 -6.02 -12.53 12.11
CA SER A 206 -7.32 -13.08 11.72
C SER A 206 -7.24 -13.80 10.37
N ARG A 207 -6.51 -14.92 10.32
CA ARG A 207 -6.73 -15.94 9.28
C ARG A 207 -7.01 -17.32 9.89
N PRO A 208 -8.05 -18.03 9.42
CA PRO A 208 -8.29 -19.41 9.81
C PRO A 208 -7.24 -20.33 9.18
N ARG A 209 -6.71 -21.26 9.97
CA ARG A 209 -5.87 -22.36 9.48
C ARG A 209 -6.72 -23.26 8.58
N SER A 210 -6.41 -23.35 7.29
CA SER A 210 -7.05 -24.32 6.41
C SER A 210 -6.69 -25.74 6.86
N ARG A 211 -7.70 -26.49 7.34
CA ARG A 211 -7.60 -27.95 7.45
C ARG A 211 -7.65 -28.51 6.03
N ARG A 212 -6.62 -29.29 5.65
CA ARG A 212 -6.67 -30.11 4.43
C ARG A 212 -7.86 -31.06 4.55
N VAL A 213 -8.83 -30.93 3.67
CA VAL A 213 -9.81 -31.98 3.40
C VAL A 213 -9.24 -32.82 2.27
N ASN A 214 -8.78 -34.02 2.60
CA ASN A 214 -8.41 -35.03 1.60
C ASN A 214 -9.70 -35.55 0.96
N PHE A 215 -9.94 -35.23 -0.30
CA PHE A 215 -10.98 -35.90 -1.09
C PHE A 215 -10.42 -37.25 -1.56
N HIS A 216 -10.97 -38.34 -0.99
CA HIS A 216 -10.85 -39.67 -1.55
C HIS A 216 -11.82 -39.81 -2.72
N TRP A 217 -11.27 -40.03 -3.90
CA TRP A 217 -11.99 -40.45 -5.09
C TRP A 217 -12.39 -41.93 -4.92
N ASN A 218 -13.69 -42.23 -4.91
CA ASN A 218 -14.19 -43.58 -5.13
C ASN A 218 -15.10 -43.55 -6.35
N GLY A 219 -14.57 -44.00 -7.49
CA GLY A 219 -15.38 -44.39 -8.62
C GLY A 219 -16.02 -45.76 -8.37
N ARG A 220 -17.30 -45.88 -8.71
CA ARG A 220 -17.82 -47.09 -9.34
C ARG A 220 -19.17 -46.82 -10.01
N ALA A 221 -19.29 -47.46 -11.17
CA ALA A 221 -20.40 -47.45 -12.10
C ALA A 221 -21.66 -48.09 -11.53
N ALA A 222 -22.81 -47.59 -11.99
CA ALA A 222 -23.88 -48.36 -12.64
C ALA A 222 -24.69 -47.40 -13.52
#